data_AF-A0A418XYW8-F1
#
_entry.id   AF-A0A418XYW8-F1
#
_cell.length_a   1.000
_cell.length_b   1.000
_cell.length_c   1.000
_cell.angle_alpha   90.00
_cell.angle_beta   90.00
_cell.angle_gamma   90.00
#
_symmetry.space_group_name_H-M   'P 1'
#
loop_
_entity.id
_entity.type
_entity.pdbx_description
1 polymer ?
#
loop_
_entity_poly.entity_id
_entity_poly.type
_entity_poly.pdbx_seq_one_letter_code
_entity_poly.pdbx_strand_id
1 'polypeptide(L)'
;MKKKERARVMVLLKEADATPLFHRYCCMQALRVVQQSMATNGDDPVAIGLLAAIWLRLGASRRARGLLQSRIVQRSKIPHPQY
;
A
#
# COMPACT_ATOMS: atom_id res chain seq x y z
N MET A 1 9.66 -0.17 4.36
CA MET A 1 9.86 -0.61 2.97
C MET A 1 11.15 -0.06 2.41
N LYS A 2 11.99 -0.92 1.83
CA LYS A 2 13.25 -0.53 1.19
C LYS A 2 12.98 0.14 -0.17
N LYS A 3 13.87 1.03 -0.61
CA LYS A 3 13.77 1.76 -1.89
C LYS A 3 13.55 0.81 -3.09
N LYS A 4 14.24 -0.33 -3.11
CA LYS A 4 14.13 -1.36 -4.16
C LYS A 4 12.75 -2.02 -4.21
N GLU A 5 12.17 -2.32 -3.06
CA GLU A 5 10.83 -2.90 -2.95
C GLU A 5 9.78 -1.91 -3.45
N ARG A 6 9.91 -0.63 -3.05
CA ARG A 6 9.01 0.44 -3.52
C ARG A 6 9.03 0.57 -5.03
N ALA A 7 10.22 0.62 -5.64
CA ALA A 7 10.36 0.70 -7.09
C ALA A 7 9.70 -0.51 -7.78
N ARG A 8 9.91 -1.72 -7.26
CA ARG A 8 9.30 -2.94 -7.79
C ARG A 8 7.77 -2.89 -7.75
N VAL A 9 7.20 -2.44 -6.64
CA VAL A 9 5.73 -2.28 -6.51
C VAL A 9 5.20 -1.25 -7.51
N MET A 10 5.88 -0.12 -7.69
CA MET A 10 5.45 0.89 -8.68
C MET A 10 5.49 0.37 -10.12
N VAL A 11 6.51 -0.43 -10.48
CA VAL A 11 6.59 -1.07 -11.80
C VAL A 11 5.42 -2.04 -11.99
N LEU A 12 5.16 -2.91 -11.01
CA LEU A 12 4.04 -3.86 -11.08
C LEU A 12 2.69 -3.15 -11.20
N LEU A 13 2.49 -2.04 -10.49
CA LEU A 13 1.26 -1.25 -10.61
C LEU A 13 1.13 -0.60 -11.99
N LYS A 14 2.23 -0.08 -12.55
CA LYS A 14 2.25 0.50 -13.90
C LYS A 14 1.94 -0.56 -14.97
N GLU A 15 2.49 -1.77 -14.83
CA GLU A 15 2.19 -2.90 -15.71
C GLU A 15 0.73 -3.35 -15.58
N ALA A 16 0.18 -3.35 -14.35
CA ALA A 16 -1.21 -3.67 -14.09
C ALA A 16 -2.17 -2.67 -14.75
N ASP A 17 -1.79 -1.39 -14.78
CA ASP A 17 -2.58 -0.33 -15.41
C ASP A 17 -2.43 -0.36 -16.95
N ALA A 18 -1.28 -0.83 -17.47
CA ALA A 18 -1.02 -0.94 -18.91
C ALA A 18 -1.65 -2.18 -19.56
N THR A 19 -1.76 -3.31 -18.83
CA THR A 19 -2.20 -4.59 -19.42
C THR A 19 -3.34 -5.22 -18.62
N PRO A 20 -4.59 -5.14 -19.11
CA PRO A 20 -5.77 -5.67 -18.39
C PRO A 20 -5.69 -7.18 -18.09
N LEU A 21 -5.09 -7.96 -18.99
CA LEU A 21 -4.93 -9.42 -18.85
C LEU A 21 -4.06 -9.80 -17.64
N PHE A 22 -3.03 -9.00 -17.34
CA PHE A 22 -2.12 -9.24 -16.22
C PHE A 22 -2.44 -8.41 -14.99
N HIS A 23 -3.47 -7.55 -15.06
CA HIS A 23 -3.85 -6.62 -13.99
C HIS A 23 -3.92 -7.30 -12.62
N ARG A 24 -4.67 -8.40 -12.53
CA ARG A 24 -4.86 -9.15 -11.28
C ARG A 24 -3.56 -9.80 -10.81
N TYR A 25 -2.77 -10.35 -11.72
CA TYR A 25 -1.48 -10.98 -11.41
C TYR A 25 -0.49 -9.96 -10.85
N CYS A 26 -0.32 -8.82 -11.53
CA CYS A 26 0.59 -7.76 -11.13
C CYS A 26 0.18 -7.13 -9.79
N CYS A 27 -1.12 -6.91 -9.56
CA CYS A 27 -1.64 -6.45 -8.26
C CYS A 27 -1.37 -7.45 -7.13
N MET A 28 -1.52 -8.76 -7.39
CA MET A 28 -1.21 -9.81 -6.40
C MET A 28 0.28 -9.90 -6.09
N GLN A 29 1.16 -9.73 -7.09
CA GLN A 29 2.61 -9.67 -6.86
C GLN A 29 2.99 -8.43 -6.05
N ALA A 30 2.40 -7.27 -6.38
CA ALA A 30 2.61 -6.03 -5.64
C ALA A 30 2.15 -6.19 -4.18
N LEU A 31 1.00 -6.85 -3.96
CA LEU A 31 0.48 -7.14 -2.63
C LEU A 31 1.47 -7.96 -1.80
N ARG A 32 2.05 -9.02 -2.36
CA ARG A 32 3.04 -9.87 -1.67
C ARG A 32 4.27 -9.09 -1.23
N VAL A 33 4.81 -8.23 -2.10
CA VAL A 33 5.99 -7.41 -1.76
C VAL A 33 5.67 -6.43 -0.64
N VAL A 34 4.51 -5.78 -0.68
CA VAL A 34 4.07 -4.86 0.38
C VAL A 34 3.87 -5.62 1.70
N GLN A 35 3.22 -6.78 1.68
CA GLN A 35 3.00 -7.60 2.89
C GLN A 35 4.31 -8.09 3.50
N GLN A 36 5.28 -8.53 2.68
CA GLN A 36 6.60 -8.91 3.15
C GLN A 36 7.33 -7.73 3.82
N SER A 37 7.27 -6.55 3.21
CA SER A 37 7.84 -5.35 3.83
C SER A 37 7.15 -4.98 5.14
N MET A 38 5.82 -5.14 5.23
CA MET A 38 5.08 -4.86 6.47
C MET A 38 5.38 -5.87 7.57
N ALA A 39 5.65 -7.13 7.22
CA ALA A 39 6.08 -8.13 8.21
C ALA A 39 7.42 -7.74 8.88
N THR A 40 8.29 -7.03 8.15
CA THR A 40 9.55 -6.51 8.71
C THR A 40 9.40 -5.15 9.38
N ASN A 41 8.46 -4.31 8.92
CA ASN A 41 8.23 -2.98 9.45
C ASN A 41 6.75 -2.58 9.29
N GLY A 42 5.94 -2.91 10.30
CA GLY A 42 4.47 -2.91 10.24
C GLY A 42 3.82 -1.55 10.11
N ASP A 43 4.48 -0.50 10.60
CA ASP A 43 3.95 0.88 10.61
C ASP A 43 4.54 1.76 9.51
N ASP A 44 5.15 1.17 8.46
CA ASP A 44 5.68 1.98 7.37
C ASP A 44 4.55 2.71 6.61
N PRO A 45 4.49 4.06 6.68
CA PRO A 45 3.47 4.85 6.03
C PRO A 45 3.42 4.66 4.50
N VAL A 46 4.55 4.33 3.88
CA VAL A 46 4.63 4.08 2.43
C VAL A 46 3.99 2.74 2.09
N ALA A 47 4.31 1.69 2.85
CA ALA A 47 3.73 0.36 2.66
C ALA A 47 2.22 0.37 2.83
N ILE A 48 1.70 1.06 3.86
CA ILE A 48 0.26 1.24 4.10
C ILE A 48 -0.42 1.96 2.93
N GLY A 49 0.19 3.02 2.40
CA GLY A 49 -0.34 3.75 1.24
C GLY A 49 -0.41 2.87 -0.02
N LEU A 50 0.64 2.09 -0.28
CA LEU A 50 0.68 1.17 -1.41
C LEU A 50 -0.32 0.02 -1.25
N LEU A 51 -0.48 -0.51 -0.04
CA LEU A 51 -1.47 -1.56 0.27
C LEU A 51 -2.89 -1.09 -0.07
N ALA A 52 -3.24 0.13 0.35
CA ALA A 52 -4.54 0.73 0.03
C ALA A 52 -4.72 0.90 -1.49
N ALA A 53 -3.69 1.38 -2.21
CA ALA A 53 -3.74 1.56 -3.65
C ALA A 53 -3.92 0.23 -4.42
N ILE A 54 -3.31 -0.86 -3.94
CA ILE A 54 -3.46 -2.21 -4.50
C ILE A 54 -4.87 -2.73 -4.23
N TRP A 55 -5.40 -2.56 -3.02
CA TRP A 55 -6.76 -2.98 -2.68
C TRP A 55 -7.83 -2.24 -3.45
N LEU A 56 -7.64 -0.94 -3.75
CA LEU A 56 -8.55 -0.21 -4.64
C LEU A 56 -8.59 -0.82 -6.05
N ARG A 57 -7.42 -1.15 -6.63
CA ARG A 57 -7.31 -1.79 -7.95
C ARG A 57 -7.94 -3.18 -7.99
N LEU A 58 -7.83 -3.94 -6.90
CA LEU A 58 -8.47 -5.25 -6.75
C LEU A 58 -9.98 -5.18 -6.42
N GLY A 59 -10.59 -3.99 -6.37
CA GLY A 59 -12.01 -3.81 -6.03
C GLY A 59 -12.33 -3.97 -4.54
N ALA A 60 -11.33 -4.12 -3.68
CA ALA A 60 -11.48 -4.23 -2.23
C ALA A 60 -11.58 -2.85 -1.54
N SER A 61 -12.42 -1.96 -2.06
CA SER A 61 -12.49 -0.55 -1.65
C SER A 61 -12.88 -0.36 -0.18
N ARG A 62 -13.71 -1.24 0.39
CA ARG A 62 -14.03 -1.20 1.84
C ARG A 62 -12.79 -1.41 2.70
N ARG A 63 -11.93 -2.37 2.33
CA ARG A 63 -10.68 -2.65 3.05
C ARG A 63 -9.68 -1.51 2.88
N ALA A 64 -9.55 -0.97 1.67
CA ALA A 64 -8.68 0.18 1.41
C ALA A 64 -9.07 1.41 2.24
N ARG A 65 -10.37 1.73 2.31
CA ARG A 65 -10.87 2.85 3.11
C ARG A 65 -10.62 2.67 4.61
N GLY A 66 -10.85 1.47 5.15
CA GLY A 66 -10.58 1.18 6.56
C GLY A 66 -9.11 1.37 6.93
N LEU A 67 -8.20 0.95 6.04
CA LEU A 67 -6.75 1.11 6.24
C LEU A 67 -6.30 2.58 6.16
N LEU A 68 -6.91 3.37 5.26
CA LEU A 68 -6.62 4.79 5.15
C LEU A 68 -7.19 5.58 6.34
N GLN A 69 -8.38 5.23 6.81
CA GLN A 69 -8.97 5.83 8.00
C GLN A 69 -8.16 5.54 9.27
N SER A 70 -7.68 4.30 9.46
CA SER A 70 -6.83 3.98 10.62
C SER A 70 -5.54 4.82 10.63
N ARG A 71 -4.95 5.04 9.45
CA ARG A 71 -3.77 5.91 9.29
C ARG A 71 -4.07 7.38 9.57
N ILE A 72 -5.22 7.89 9.12
CA ILE A 72 -5.65 9.27 9.42
C ILE A 72 -5.78 9.41 10.94
N VAL A 73 -6.50 8.49 11.60
CA VAL A 73 -6.71 8.51 13.05
C VAL A 73 -5.40 8.38 13.83
N GLN A 74 -4.48 7.51 13.41
CA GLN A 74 -3.17 7.40 14.06
C GLN A 74 -2.33 8.68 13.91
N ARG A 75 -2.36 9.32 12.74
CA ARG A 75 -1.66 10.59 12.50
C ARG A 75 -2.27 11.73 13.33
N SER A 76 -3.58 11.70 13.58
CA SER A 76 -4.28 12.63 14.47
C SER A 76 -3.98 12.43 15.96
N LYS A 77 -3.51 11.25 16.36
CA LYS A 77 -3.12 10.93 17.74
C LYS A 77 -1.67 11.29 18.08
N ILE A 78 -0.88 11.76 17.11
CA ILE A 78 0.45 12.30 17.37
C ILE A 78 0.22 13.64 18.08
N PRO A 79 0.61 13.80 19.36
CA PRO A 79 0.48 15.09 20.04
C PRO A 79 1.29 16.10 19.24
N HIS A 80 0.67 17.20 18.82
CA HIS A 80 1.45 18.37 18.43
C HIS A 80 2.28 18.78 19.65
N PRO A 81 3.61 18.92 19.53
CA PRO A 81 4.38 19.54 20.59
C PRO A 81 3.84 20.96 20.75
N GLN A 82 3.12 21.20 21.84
CA GLN A 82 2.78 22.55 22.27
C GLN A 82 4.12 23.20 22.65
N TYR A 83 4.57 24.10 21.78
CA TYR A 83 5.64 25.06 22.08
C TYR A 83 5.13 26.09 23.09
#